data_AF-A0A838XV99-F1
#
_entry.id   AF-A0A838XV99-F1
#
_cell.length_a   1.000
_cell.length_b   1.000
_cell.length_c   1.000
_cell.angle_alpha   90.00
_cell.angle_beta   90.00
_cell.angle_gamma   90.00
#
_symmetry.space_group_name_H-M   'P 1'
#
loop_
_entity.id
_entity.type
_entity.pdbx_description
1 polymer ?
#
loop_
_entity_poly.entity_id
_entity_poly.type
_entity_poly.pdbx_seq_one_letter_code
_entity_poly.pdbx_strand_id
1 'polypeptide(L)'
;MSKAKLSAEAKAWILYDGGNSAFATTVIAAFFPIFFNDFWASGLEAEVKTAYLGWGLTISNLVLLFTSPFIGAITDVSRTTKILFSGFGAISIISVAVLFLIPAGSWLQALIFFGIANYCFAAGNTLYDKMLVQVSNQDNIARISSYG
;
A
#
# COMPACT_ATOMS: atom_id res chain seq x y z
N MET A 1 -12.11 26.50 -23.91
CA MET A 1 -11.04 25.49 -23.87
C MET A 1 -11.66 24.11 -23.95
N SER A 2 -11.39 23.34 -25.02
CA SER A 2 -11.91 21.98 -25.18
C SER A 2 -11.37 21.10 -24.04
N LYS A 3 -12.25 20.47 -23.24
CA LYS A 3 -11.81 19.48 -22.26
C LYS A 3 -11.18 18.32 -23.03
N ALA A 4 -9.85 18.26 -23.06
CA ALA A 4 -9.14 17.09 -23.57
C ALA A 4 -9.72 15.84 -22.87
N LYS A 5 -10.22 14.90 -23.67
CA LYS A 5 -10.80 13.66 -23.17
C LYS A 5 -9.68 12.83 -22.52
N LEU A 6 -9.90 12.39 -21.29
CA LEU A 6 -8.99 11.46 -20.61
C LEU A 6 -8.95 10.13 -21.36
N SER A 7 -7.75 9.55 -21.49
CA SER A 7 -7.55 8.21 -22.04
C SER A 7 -8.17 7.15 -21.13
N ALA A 8 -8.34 5.92 -21.64
CA ALA A 8 -8.86 4.82 -20.83
C ALA A 8 -7.88 4.46 -19.70
N GLU A 9 -6.59 4.54 -19.98
CA GLU A 9 -5.49 4.26 -19.05
C GLU A 9 -5.46 5.30 -17.92
N ALA A 10 -5.62 6.58 -18.23
CA ALA A 10 -5.68 7.64 -17.21
C ALA A 10 -6.89 7.47 -16.29
N LYS A 11 -8.05 7.09 -16.85
CA LYS A 11 -9.25 6.80 -16.02
C LYS A 11 -9.05 5.59 -15.13
N ALA A 12 -8.40 4.54 -15.62
CA ALA A 12 -8.09 3.36 -14.83
C ALA A 12 -7.12 3.67 -13.69
N TRP A 13 -6.11 4.51 -13.95
CA TRP A 13 -5.18 4.99 -12.94
C TRP A 13 -5.89 5.82 -11.85
N ILE A 14 -6.75 6.77 -12.25
CA ILE A 14 -7.55 7.58 -11.31
C ILE A 14 -8.44 6.70 -10.41
N LEU A 15 -9.11 5.69 -11.01
CA LEU A 15 -9.95 4.79 -10.24
C LEU A 15 -9.14 3.94 -9.25
N TYR A 16 -7.94 3.51 -9.65
CA TYR A 16 -7.04 2.81 -8.74
C TYR A 16 -6.59 3.71 -7.60
N ASP A 17 -6.29 4.98 -7.88
CA ASP A 17 -5.85 5.94 -6.86
C ASP A 17 -6.89 6.17 -5.76
N GLY A 18 -8.17 6.26 -6.14
CA GLY A 18 -9.25 6.31 -5.18
C GLY A 18 -9.28 5.07 -4.26
N GLY A 19 -9.03 3.87 -4.81
CA GLY A 19 -8.93 2.64 -4.03
C GLY A 19 -7.68 2.60 -3.13
N ASN A 20 -6.55 3.09 -3.64
CA ASN A 20 -5.29 3.23 -2.91
C ASN A 20 -5.46 4.13 -1.68
N SER A 21 -6.09 5.29 -1.86
CA SER A 21 -6.42 6.23 -0.79
C SER A 21 -7.40 5.65 0.21
N ALA A 22 -8.41 4.90 -0.25
CA ALA A 22 -9.34 4.20 0.65
C ALA A 22 -8.61 3.18 1.53
N PHE A 23 -7.64 2.42 0.98
CA PHE A 23 -6.83 1.49 1.77
C PHE A 23 -5.96 2.20 2.81
N ALA A 24 -5.25 3.26 2.41
CA ALA A 24 -4.38 4.01 3.32
C ALA A 24 -5.15 4.62 4.49
N THR A 25 -6.28 5.27 4.21
CA THR A 25 -7.11 5.93 5.23
C THR A 25 -7.86 4.95 6.11
N THR A 26 -8.37 3.86 5.53
CA THR A 26 -9.18 2.88 6.25
C THR A 26 -8.29 1.87 6.96
N VAL A 27 -7.48 1.09 6.24
CA VAL A 27 -6.74 -0.04 6.83
C VAL A 27 -5.53 0.45 7.62
N ILE A 28 -4.67 1.26 7.01
CA ILE A 28 -3.40 1.66 7.62
C ILE A 28 -3.64 2.66 8.76
N ALA A 29 -4.41 3.72 8.50
CA ALA A 29 -4.55 4.81 9.46
C ALA A 29 -5.60 4.55 10.55
N ALA A 30 -6.76 3.99 10.20
CA ALA A 30 -7.86 3.85 11.15
C ALA A 30 -7.97 2.44 11.76
N PHE A 31 -8.23 1.43 10.93
CA PHE A 31 -8.61 0.09 11.38
C PHE A 31 -7.47 -0.66 12.06
N PHE A 32 -6.30 -0.74 11.42
CA PHE A 32 -5.23 -1.56 11.95
C PHE A 32 -4.74 -1.10 13.33
N PRO A 33 -4.46 0.21 13.58
CA PRO A 33 -4.04 0.66 14.90
C PRO A 33 -5.09 0.39 15.99
N ILE A 34 -6.38 0.60 15.70
CA ILE A 34 -7.47 0.37 16.67
C ILE A 34 -7.57 -1.13 17.00
N PHE A 35 -7.71 -1.99 15.99
CA PHE A 35 -7.83 -3.43 16.21
C PHE A 35 -6.56 -4.04 16.81
N PHE A 36 -5.39 -3.53 16.44
CA PHE A 36 -4.16 -3.97 17.05
C PHE A 36 -4.15 -3.69 18.55
N ASN A 37 -4.51 -2.48 18.98
CA ASN A 37 -4.51 -2.13 20.40
C ASN A 37 -5.61 -2.86 21.20
N ASP A 38 -6.82 -2.92 20.64
CA ASP A 38 -8.01 -3.32 21.39
C ASP A 38 -8.35 -4.82 21.27
N PHE A 39 -7.89 -5.49 20.20
CA PHE A 39 -8.23 -6.89 19.93
C PHE A 39 -7.01 -7.82 19.92
N TRP A 40 -6.03 -7.57 19.05
CA TRP A 40 -4.88 -8.47 18.91
C TRP A 40 -3.84 -8.31 20.02
N ALA A 41 -3.65 -7.11 20.55
CA ALA A 41 -2.72 -6.82 21.64
C ALA A 41 -3.44 -6.52 22.96
N SER A 42 -4.71 -6.91 23.10
CA SER A 42 -5.56 -6.58 24.26
C SER A 42 -4.95 -6.92 25.62
N GLY A 43 -4.18 -8.01 25.72
CA GLY A 43 -3.51 -8.46 26.95
C GLY A 43 -2.15 -7.82 27.27
N LEU A 44 -1.68 -6.85 26.47
CA LEU A 44 -0.41 -6.14 26.72
C LEU A 44 -0.63 -4.80 27.42
N GLU A 45 0.40 -4.27 28.07
CA GLU A 45 0.41 -2.90 28.60
C GLU A 45 0.40 -1.87 27.46
N ALA A 46 -0.20 -0.70 27.68
CA ALA A 46 -0.44 0.31 26.64
C ALA A 46 0.86 0.80 25.97
N GLU A 47 1.92 0.95 26.75
CA GLU A 47 3.25 1.34 26.32
C GLU A 47 3.84 0.29 25.36
N VAL A 48 3.67 -0.99 25.71
CA VAL A 48 4.16 -2.12 24.91
C VAL A 48 3.40 -2.22 23.59
N LYS A 49 2.07 -2.04 23.59
CA LYS A 49 1.26 -2.05 22.36
C LYS A 49 1.76 -0.99 21.36
N THR A 50 1.99 0.22 21.86
CA THR A 50 2.44 1.36 21.04
C THR A 50 3.85 1.10 20.49
N ALA A 51 4.76 0.59 21.33
CA ALA A 51 6.11 0.23 20.90
C ALA A 51 6.09 -0.84 19.81
N TYR A 52 5.32 -1.90 19.98
CA TYR A 52 5.25 -3.01 19.03
C TYR A 52 4.65 -2.59 17.68
N LEU A 53 3.59 -1.79 17.70
CA LEU A 53 3.00 -1.22 16.49
C LEU A 53 4.03 -0.36 15.74
N GLY A 54 4.74 0.51 16.46
CA GLY A 54 5.80 1.35 15.90
C GLY A 54 6.96 0.55 15.31
N TRP A 55 7.41 -0.50 16.01
CA TRP A 55 8.46 -1.39 15.50
C TRP A 55 8.02 -2.16 14.26
N GLY A 56 6.79 -2.67 14.23
CA GLY A 56 6.26 -3.37 13.06
C GLY A 56 6.24 -2.49 11.81
N LEU A 57 5.75 -1.25 11.94
CA LEU A 57 5.77 -0.27 10.85
C LEU A 57 7.20 0.09 10.44
N THR A 58 8.09 0.32 11.41
CA THR A 58 9.49 0.68 11.15
C THR A 58 10.21 -0.43 10.39
N ILE A 59 10.06 -1.69 10.82
CA ILE A 59 10.68 -2.84 10.15
C ILE A 59 10.13 -2.99 8.73
N SER A 60 8.80 -2.93 8.54
CA SER A 60 8.18 -3.00 7.21
C SER A 60 8.74 -1.93 6.25
N ASN A 61 8.83 -0.68 6.73
CA ASN A 61 9.34 0.44 5.93
C ASN A 61 10.86 0.39 5.72
N LEU A 62 11.63 -0.12 6.68
CA LEU A 62 13.07 -0.35 6.49
C LEU A 62 13.33 -1.40 5.43
N VAL A 63 12.57 -2.50 5.42
CA VAL A 63 12.69 -3.51 4.37
C VAL A 63 12.37 -2.88 3.01
N LEU A 64 11.30 -2.08 2.91
CA LEU A 64 10.99 -1.34 1.68
C LEU A 64 12.10 -0.38 1.26
N LEU A 65 12.68 0.37 2.20
CA LEU A 65 13.77 1.31 1.93
C LEU A 65 14.92 0.63 1.19
N PHE A 66 15.28 -0.59 1.60
CA PHE A 66 16.35 -1.33 0.95
C PHE A 66 15.91 -2.02 -0.34
N THR A 67 14.66 -2.49 -0.46
CA THR A 67 14.21 -3.22 -1.65
C THR A 67 13.68 -2.33 -2.78
N SER A 68 13.20 -1.12 -2.48
CA SER A 68 12.57 -0.23 -3.47
C SER A 68 13.47 0.14 -4.66
N PRO A 69 14.78 0.40 -4.50
CA PRO A 69 15.65 0.69 -5.64
C PRO A 69 15.76 -0.51 -6.59
N PHE A 70 15.78 -1.74 -6.05
CA PHE A 70 15.84 -2.97 -6.83
C PHE A 70 14.53 -3.22 -7.57
N ILE A 71 13.39 -3.02 -6.90
CA ILE A 71 12.06 -3.14 -7.53
C ILE A 71 11.94 -2.16 -8.71
N GLY A 72 12.34 -0.90 -8.51
CA GLY A 72 12.39 0.12 -9.55
C GLY A 72 13.26 -0.33 -10.73
N ALA A 73 14.53 -0.65 -10.46
CA ALA A 73 15.51 -1.06 -11.47
C ALA A 73 15.06 -2.29 -12.28
N ILE A 74 14.50 -3.31 -11.63
CA ILE A 74 13.95 -4.50 -12.31
C ILE A 74 12.86 -4.06 -13.28
N THR A 75 11.88 -3.29 -12.82
CA THR A 75 10.76 -2.88 -13.69
C THR A 75 11.15 -1.91 -14.79
N ASP A 76 12.26 -1.18 -14.66
CA ASP A 76 12.79 -0.33 -15.72
C ASP A 76 13.34 -1.16 -16.89
N VAL A 77 13.99 -2.29 -16.58
CA VAL A 77 14.63 -3.13 -17.60
C VAL A 77 13.66 -4.18 -18.18
N SER A 78 12.82 -4.81 -17.34
CA SER A 78 12.05 -6.00 -17.74
C SER A 78 10.62 -5.75 -18.23
N ARG A 79 10.14 -4.49 -18.32
CA ARG A 79 8.73 -4.15 -18.67
C ARG A 79 7.69 -4.89 -17.83
N THR A 80 8.05 -5.30 -16.60
CA THR A 80 7.21 -6.11 -15.69
C THR A 80 6.36 -5.27 -14.74
N THR A 81 6.33 -3.94 -14.88
CA THR A 81 5.64 -3.01 -13.95
C THR A 81 4.24 -3.48 -13.59
N LYS A 82 3.40 -3.77 -14.59
CA LYS A 82 2.01 -4.18 -14.36
C LYS A 82 1.89 -5.51 -13.63
N ILE A 83 2.77 -6.47 -13.92
CA ILE A 83 2.75 -7.81 -13.30
C ILE A 83 3.14 -7.70 -11.82
N LEU A 84 4.23 -7.01 -11.51
CA LEU A 84 4.67 -6.82 -10.13
C LEU A 84 3.68 -5.97 -9.34
N PHE A 85 3.14 -4.91 -9.94
CA PHE A 85 2.10 -4.08 -9.34
C PHE A 85 0.86 -4.91 -8.95
N SER A 86 0.32 -5.71 -9.87
CA SER A 86 -0.82 -6.58 -9.57
C SER A 86 -0.47 -7.66 -8.54
N GLY A 87 0.75 -8.20 -8.57
CA GLY A 87 1.23 -9.17 -7.59
C GLY A 87 1.29 -8.60 -6.18
N PHE A 88 1.89 -7.43 -6.00
CA PHE A 88 1.92 -6.73 -4.72
C PHE A 88 0.51 -6.38 -4.22
N GLY A 89 -0.36 -5.89 -5.10
CA GLY A 89 -1.76 -5.64 -4.76
C GLY A 89 -2.47 -6.90 -4.26
N ALA A 90 -2.32 -8.02 -4.97
CA ALA A 90 -2.92 -9.30 -4.58
C ALA A 90 -2.41 -9.81 -3.23
N ILE A 91 -1.09 -9.75 -3.00
CA ILE A 91 -0.48 -10.17 -1.72
C ILE A 91 -0.99 -9.27 -0.57
N SER A 92 -1.10 -7.96 -0.79
CA SER A 92 -1.63 -7.04 0.22
C SER A 92 -3.08 -7.36 0.57
N ILE A 93 -3.94 -7.55 -0.44
CA ILE A 93 -5.36 -7.90 -0.25
C ILE A 93 -5.48 -9.22 0.53
N ILE A 94 -4.73 -10.25 0.15
CA ILE A 94 -4.75 -11.56 0.83
C ILE A 94 -4.26 -11.41 2.27
N SER A 95 -3.18 -10.67 2.51
CA SER A 95 -2.62 -10.48 3.85
C SER A 95 -3.61 -9.78 4.79
N VAL A 96 -4.34 -8.79 4.29
CA VAL A 96 -5.38 -8.09 5.05
C VAL A 96 -6.61 -8.98 5.27
N ALA A 97 -7.01 -9.76 4.27
CA ALA A 97 -8.10 -10.72 4.42
C ALA A 97 -7.78 -11.78 5.49
N VAL A 98 -6.52 -12.22 5.59
CA VAL A 98 -6.07 -13.18 6.61
C VAL A 98 -6.18 -12.59 8.02
N LEU A 99 -6.06 -11.28 8.22
CA LEU A 99 -6.22 -10.65 9.54
C LEU A 99 -7.57 -11.00 10.19
N PHE A 100 -8.63 -11.18 9.40
CA PHE A 100 -9.95 -11.59 9.91
C PHE A 100 -9.92 -12.95 10.63
N LEU A 101 -9.00 -13.84 10.24
CA LEU A 101 -8.88 -15.18 10.81
C LEU A 101 -7.99 -15.22 12.05
N ILE A 102 -7.28 -14.14 12.37
CA ILE A 102 -6.31 -14.10 13.47
C ILE A 102 -7.07 -13.93 14.80
N PRO A 103 -6.89 -14.85 15.76
CA PRO A 103 -7.57 -14.77 17.07
C PRO A 103 -7.16 -13.54 17.90
N ALA A 104 -8.01 -13.18 18.85
CA ALA A 104 -7.67 -12.16 19.85
C ALA A 104 -6.41 -12.56 20.64
N GLY A 105 -5.58 -11.57 21.02
CA GLY A 105 -4.31 -11.81 21.72
C GLY A 105 -3.12 -12.21 20.83
N SER A 106 -3.37 -12.56 19.56
CA SER A 106 -2.32 -12.94 18.60
C SER A 106 -1.63 -11.75 17.91
N TRP A 107 -1.10 -10.81 18.70
CA TRP A 107 -0.49 -9.57 18.22
C TRP A 107 0.65 -9.78 17.19
N LEU A 108 1.50 -10.78 17.39
CA LEU A 108 2.66 -11.00 16.51
C LEU A 108 2.24 -11.41 15.10
N GLN A 109 1.25 -12.29 15.00
CA GLN A 109 0.70 -12.73 13.71
C GLN A 109 0.04 -11.55 12.99
N ALA A 110 -0.73 -10.74 13.72
CA ALA A 110 -1.34 -9.53 13.17
C ALA A 110 -0.29 -8.54 12.62
N LEU A 111 0.82 -8.30 13.35
CA LEU A 111 1.91 -7.45 12.87
C LEU A 111 2.61 -8.02 11.64
N ILE A 112 2.81 -9.34 11.56
CA ILE A 112 3.47 -9.96 10.41
C ILE A 112 2.61 -9.77 9.15
N PHE A 113 1.33 -10.14 9.20
CA PHE A 113 0.45 -10.02 8.03
C PHE A 113 0.22 -8.57 7.64
N PHE A 114 0.03 -7.67 8.61
CA PHE A 114 -0.06 -6.25 8.32
C PHE A 114 1.26 -5.69 7.77
N GLY A 115 2.40 -6.08 8.31
CA GLY A 115 3.71 -5.66 7.83
C GLY A 115 3.96 -6.07 6.38
N ILE A 116 3.53 -7.28 5.99
CA ILE A 116 3.53 -7.74 4.59
C ILE A 116 2.58 -6.89 3.75
N ALA A 117 1.36 -6.65 4.22
CA ALA A 117 0.38 -5.84 3.47
C ALA A 117 0.88 -4.41 3.25
N ASN A 118 1.41 -3.76 4.29
CA ASN A 118 2.00 -2.43 4.24
C ASN A 118 3.19 -2.37 3.29
N TYR A 119 4.09 -3.36 3.36
CA TYR A 119 5.24 -3.47 2.46
C TYR A 119 4.78 -3.58 1.00
N CYS A 120 3.87 -4.51 0.70
CA CYS A 120 3.37 -4.71 -0.66
C CYS A 120 2.58 -3.50 -1.17
N PHE A 121 1.78 -2.87 -0.31
CA PHE A 121 1.10 -1.61 -0.64
C PHE A 121 2.09 -0.52 -1.05
N ALA A 122 3.11 -0.28 -0.23
CA ALA A 122 4.09 0.77 -0.49
C ALA A 122 5.02 0.45 -1.68
N ALA A 123 5.40 -0.82 -1.87
CA ALA A 123 6.09 -1.28 -3.07
C ALA A 123 5.23 -1.12 -4.34
N GLY A 124 3.93 -1.41 -4.23
CA GLY A 124 2.94 -1.16 -5.28
C GLY A 124 2.85 0.33 -5.64
N ASN A 125 2.87 1.22 -4.66
CA ASN A 125 2.85 2.67 -4.86
C ASN A 125 4.06 3.17 -5.67
N THR A 126 5.25 2.61 -5.42
CA THR A 126 6.43 2.93 -6.24
C THR A 126 6.20 2.64 -7.73
N LEU A 127 5.49 1.56 -8.06
CA LEU A 127 5.15 1.21 -9.44
C LEU A 127 3.97 2.01 -9.99
N TYR A 128 3.00 2.33 -9.14
CA TYR A 128 1.86 3.16 -9.48
C TYR A 128 2.28 4.60 -9.85
N ASP A 129 3.24 5.18 -9.13
CA ASP A 129 3.79 6.52 -9.44
C ASP A 129 4.48 6.51 -10.80
N LYS A 130 5.21 5.45 -11.12
CA LYS A 130 5.81 5.25 -12.44
C LYS A 130 4.73 5.13 -13.54
N MET A 131 3.61 4.48 -13.27
CA MET A 131 2.51 4.35 -14.23
C MET A 131 1.83 5.69 -14.51
N LEU A 132 1.78 6.63 -13.56
CA LEU A 132 1.24 7.98 -13.79
C LEU A 132 1.96 8.67 -14.95
N VAL A 133 3.30 8.62 -14.94
CA VAL A 133 4.14 9.22 -16.00
C VAL A 133 3.92 8.53 -17.35
N GLN A 134 3.51 7.26 -17.37
CA GLN A 134 3.23 6.51 -18.60
C GLN A 134 1.84 6.79 -19.19
N VAL A 135 0.86 7.14 -18.36
CA VAL A 135 -0.52 7.42 -18.79
C VAL A 135 -0.81 8.91 -18.98
N SER A 136 0.16 9.77 -18.69
CA SER A 136 0.07 11.23 -18.77
C SER A 136 1.13 11.82 -19.72
N ASN A 137 1.01 13.11 -19.98
CA ASN A 137 2.02 13.94 -20.63
C ASN A 137 2.29 15.19 -19.78
N GLN A 138 3.34 15.95 -20.14
CA GLN A 138 3.78 17.12 -19.36
C GLN A 138 2.66 18.14 -19.11
N ASP A 139 1.72 18.27 -20.06
CA ASP A 139 0.62 19.25 -19.96
C ASP A 139 -0.55 18.78 -19.10
N ASN A 140 -0.71 17.46 -18.88
CA ASN A 140 -1.89 16.90 -18.21
C ASN A 140 -1.60 16.10 -16.94
N ILE A 141 -0.32 15.84 -16.60
CA ILE A 141 0.06 15.06 -15.42
C ILE A 141 -0.51 15.64 -14.12
N ALA A 142 -0.39 16.96 -13.92
CA ALA A 142 -0.94 17.64 -12.75
C ALA A 142 -2.47 17.51 -12.67
N ARG A 143 -3.14 17.54 -13.83
CA ARG A 143 -4.59 17.40 -13.89
C ARG A 143 -5.05 15.97 -13.61
N ILE A 144 -4.36 14.97 -14.16
CA ILE A 144 -4.68 13.55 -13.90
C ILE A 144 -4.44 13.22 -12.43
N SER A 145 -3.30 13.64 -11.88
CA SER A 145 -2.97 13.47 -10.46
C SER A 145 -3.95 14.19 -9.53
N SER A 146 -4.57 15.30 -9.95
CA SER A 146 -5.58 15.99 -9.12
C SER A 146 -6.96 15.31 -9.12
N TYR A 147 -7.19 14.38 -10.04
CA TYR A 147 -8.45 13.63 -10.12
C TYR A 147 -8.39 12.28 -9.41
N GLY A 148 -7.19 11.71 -9.28
CA GLY A 148 -6.93 10.61 -8.36
C GLY A 148 -6.86 11.12 -6.93
#